data_AF-A0A285V6H6-F1
#
_entry.id   AF-A0A285V6H6-F1
#
_cell.length_a   1.000
_cell.length_b   1.000
_cell.length_c   1.000
_cell.angle_alpha   90.00
_cell.angle_beta   90.00
_cell.angle_gamma   90.00
#
_symmetry.space_group_name_H-M   'P 1'
#
loop_
_entity.id
_entity.type
_entity.pdbx_description
1 polymer ?
#
loop_
_entity_poly.entity_id
_entity_poly.type
_entity_poly.pdbx_seq_one_letter_code
_entity_poly.pdbx_strand_id
1 'polypeptide(L)'
;MEAQRYAVSTTVLESPDHGPQLCLGGVEQSLPPQCGGPDVVGFEWADVDDEESANGTIWGNYGLVGTWDGDRFTLTEPPGDRDSVPRPEGVQDSVPPTPCDPPAGGWAVVDERLLTTEAQSAATTYADEQPDLGAVWLDQDAAWTGARPDDVDAGVLTFSFTGDLDRHEAELRQRYGGPICVVAAAHTAAKLQELQAAVHDALSGAAFTISADAIRGAVDVVVPVVDDEIVQRIAAIDPEGLVRAHAMLVPVD
;
A
#
# COMPACT_ATOMS: atom_id res chain seq x y z
N MET A 1 -7.91 9.64 -35.50
CA MET A 1 -7.53 9.86 -34.09
C MET A 1 -6.59 8.74 -33.75
N GLU A 2 -5.34 9.05 -33.42
CA GLU A 2 -4.43 8.03 -32.89
C GLU A 2 -4.95 7.57 -31.53
N ALA A 3 -4.77 6.28 -31.23
CA ALA A 3 -5.18 5.73 -29.95
C ALA A 3 -4.31 6.32 -28.82
N GLN A 4 -4.92 6.59 -27.67
CA GLN A 4 -4.18 7.08 -26.50
C GLN A 4 -3.08 6.08 -26.13
N ARG A 5 -1.86 6.60 -25.97
CA ARG A 5 -0.70 5.82 -25.55
C ARG A 5 -0.49 5.99 -24.06
N TYR A 6 0.11 4.98 -23.45
CA TYR A 6 0.45 4.96 -22.04
C TYR A 6 1.86 4.44 -21.85
N ALA A 7 2.51 4.91 -20.79
CA ALA A 7 3.77 4.41 -20.30
C ALA A 7 3.58 3.71 -18.95
N VAL A 8 4.40 2.70 -18.69
CA VAL A 8 4.39 1.97 -17.41
C VAL A 8 5.81 1.51 -17.05
N SER A 9 6.17 1.69 -15.78
CA SER A 9 7.42 1.21 -15.17
C SER A 9 7.05 0.07 -14.22
N THR A 10 7.33 -1.18 -14.59
CA THR A 10 6.91 -2.35 -13.80
C THR A 10 7.77 -3.58 -14.06
N THR A 11 7.59 -4.61 -13.23
CA THR A 11 8.06 -5.96 -13.51
C THR A 11 7.19 -6.58 -14.61
N VAL A 12 7.83 -7.19 -15.60
CA VAL A 12 7.19 -8.10 -16.56
C VAL A 12 7.55 -9.52 -16.15
N LEU A 13 6.56 -10.41 -16.10
CA LEU A 13 6.74 -11.80 -15.69
C LEU A 13 6.05 -12.75 -16.67
N GLU A 14 6.76 -13.80 -17.06
CA GLU A 14 6.25 -14.94 -17.83
C GLU A 14 6.47 -16.23 -17.02
N SER A 15 5.47 -17.10 -16.99
CA SER A 15 5.55 -18.38 -16.27
C SER A 15 5.08 -19.53 -17.17
N PRO A 16 5.20 -20.81 -16.76
CA PRO A 16 4.68 -21.91 -17.56
C PRO A 16 3.15 -21.85 -17.81
N ASP A 17 2.42 -21.08 -17.01
CA ASP A 17 0.96 -20.98 -17.06
C ASP A 17 0.45 -19.80 -17.91
N HIS A 18 1.28 -18.79 -18.17
CA HIS A 18 0.90 -17.60 -18.93
C HIS A 18 2.10 -16.93 -19.63
N GLY A 19 1.84 -16.20 -20.72
CA GLY A 19 2.84 -15.38 -21.41
C GLY A 19 3.30 -14.15 -20.60
N PRO A 20 4.05 -13.21 -21.21
CA PRO A 20 4.48 -11.99 -20.53
C PRO A 20 3.30 -11.16 -20.03
N GLN A 21 3.27 -10.84 -18.74
CA GLN A 21 2.24 -10.02 -18.09
C GLN A 21 2.85 -8.88 -17.29
N LEU A 22 2.12 -7.76 -17.20
CA LEU A 22 2.48 -6.62 -16.34
C LEU A 22 2.15 -6.91 -14.88
N CYS A 23 3.13 -6.80 -13.98
CA CYS A 23 2.90 -6.91 -12.54
C CYS A 23 2.35 -5.61 -11.93
N LEU A 24 1.07 -5.30 -12.13
CA LEU A 24 0.48 -4.01 -11.71
C LEU A 24 -0.09 -4.00 -10.28
N GLY A 25 -0.35 -5.16 -9.68
CA GLY A 25 -0.90 -5.30 -8.32
C GLY A 25 0.13 -5.50 -7.20
N GLY A 26 1.43 -5.45 -7.54
CA GLY A 26 2.53 -5.82 -6.66
C GLY A 26 3.20 -7.14 -7.06
N VAL A 27 4.38 -7.38 -6.51
CA VAL A 27 5.21 -8.56 -6.78
C VAL A 27 5.53 -9.25 -5.46
N GLU A 28 5.19 -10.53 -5.35
CA GLU A 28 5.60 -11.34 -4.20
C GLU A 28 7.10 -11.65 -4.30
N GLN A 29 7.85 -11.36 -3.23
CA GLN A 29 9.32 -11.43 -3.20
C GLN A 29 9.88 -12.87 -3.04
N SER A 30 9.18 -13.87 -3.56
CA SER A 30 9.69 -15.26 -3.64
C SER A 30 10.72 -15.42 -4.76
N LEU A 31 11.35 -16.60 -4.85
CA LEU A 31 12.23 -16.96 -5.97
C LEU A 31 11.75 -18.28 -6.62
N PRO A 32 11.12 -18.25 -7.81
CA PRO A 32 10.80 -17.06 -8.61
C PRO A 32 9.75 -16.16 -7.93
N PRO A 33 9.69 -14.87 -8.29
CA PRO A 33 8.63 -13.99 -7.84
C PRO A 33 7.29 -14.43 -8.41
N GLN A 34 6.20 -13.95 -7.80
CA GLN A 34 4.85 -14.19 -8.29
C GLN A 34 4.13 -12.86 -8.45
N CYS A 35 3.47 -12.69 -9.59
CA CYS A 35 2.57 -11.59 -9.87
C CYS A 35 1.60 -12.03 -10.97
N GLY A 36 0.57 -11.24 -11.21
CA GLY A 36 -0.28 -11.38 -12.38
C GLY A 36 -0.80 -10.03 -12.82
N GLY A 37 -1.29 -9.98 -14.05
CA GLY A 37 -1.89 -8.78 -14.60
C GLY A 37 -2.13 -8.89 -16.09
N PRO A 38 -2.29 -7.75 -16.78
CA PRO A 38 -2.61 -7.75 -18.21
C PRO A 38 -1.50 -8.34 -19.06
N ASP A 39 -1.89 -9.06 -20.13
CA ASP A 39 -0.96 -9.58 -21.13
C ASP A 39 -0.24 -8.42 -21.85
N VAL A 40 1.05 -8.59 -22.13
CA VAL A 40 1.85 -7.67 -22.92
C VAL A 40 1.97 -8.17 -24.36
N VAL A 41 1.23 -7.54 -25.26
CA VAL A 41 1.23 -7.91 -26.68
C VAL A 41 2.43 -7.26 -27.38
N GLY A 42 3.22 -8.08 -28.07
CA GLY A 42 4.41 -7.66 -28.80
C GLY A 42 5.69 -7.61 -27.97
N PHE A 43 5.67 -8.11 -26.73
CA PHE A 43 6.87 -8.27 -25.91
C PHE A 43 7.57 -9.59 -26.25
N GLU A 44 8.87 -9.54 -26.47
CA GLU A 44 9.73 -10.71 -26.65
C GLU A 44 10.97 -10.59 -25.76
N TRP A 45 11.31 -11.65 -25.02
CA TRP A 45 12.50 -11.68 -24.17
C TRP A 45 13.82 -11.49 -24.94
N ALA A 46 13.82 -11.70 -26.25
CA ALA A 46 14.99 -11.48 -27.11
C ALA A 46 15.31 -10.00 -27.35
N ASP A 47 14.36 -9.10 -27.06
CA ASP A 47 14.48 -7.66 -27.28
C ASP A 47 14.88 -6.88 -26.01
N VAL A 48 15.14 -7.58 -24.91
CA VAL A 48 15.47 -7.01 -23.61
C VAL A 48 16.70 -7.69 -23.00
N ASP A 49 17.29 -7.00 -22.03
CA ASP A 49 18.38 -7.51 -21.19
C ASP A 49 17.92 -7.51 -19.71
N ASP A 50 18.83 -7.94 -18.81
CA ASP A 50 18.67 -7.94 -17.35
C ASP A 50 17.48 -8.78 -16.82
N GLU A 51 17.05 -9.78 -17.60
CA GLU A 51 16.08 -10.77 -17.17
C GLU A 51 16.69 -11.81 -16.22
N GLU A 52 15.90 -12.21 -15.24
CA GLU A 52 16.20 -13.34 -14.37
C GLU A 52 15.30 -14.52 -14.71
N SER A 53 15.77 -15.74 -14.43
CA SER A 53 14.95 -16.92 -14.61
C SER A 53 15.16 -17.98 -13.54
N ALA A 54 14.07 -18.60 -13.11
CA ALA A 54 14.06 -19.71 -12.16
C ALA A 54 12.79 -20.55 -12.35
N ASN A 55 12.92 -21.87 -12.27
CA ASN A 55 11.80 -22.82 -12.33
C ASN A 55 10.85 -22.60 -13.54
N GLY A 56 11.38 -22.18 -14.69
CA GLY A 56 10.58 -21.92 -15.90
C GLY A 56 9.82 -20.59 -15.88
N THR A 57 10.02 -19.75 -14.87
CA THR A 57 9.55 -18.37 -14.81
C THR A 57 10.69 -17.44 -15.24
N ILE A 58 10.38 -16.44 -16.06
CA ILE A 58 11.30 -15.38 -16.50
C ILE A 58 10.70 -14.04 -16.07
N TRP A 59 11.51 -13.14 -15.52
CA TRP A 59 11.05 -11.83 -15.10
C TRP A 59 12.14 -10.77 -15.27
N GLY A 60 11.72 -9.51 -15.40
CA GLY A 60 12.62 -8.36 -15.46
C GLY A 60 11.86 -7.07 -15.21
N ASN A 61 12.58 -5.95 -15.02
CA ASN A 61 11.97 -4.65 -14.70
C ASN A 61 12.17 -3.66 -15.84
N TYR A 62 11.08 -3.25 -16.48
CA TYR A 62 11.13 -2.51 -17.75
C TYR A 62 10.24 -1.26 -17.74
N GLY A 63 10.62 -0.31 -18.60
CA GLY A 63 9.78 0.80 -19.03
C GLY A 63 9.13 0.44 -20.35
N LEU A 64 7.81 0.44 -20.41
CA LEU A 64 7.05 0.06 -21.61
C LEU A 64 6.15 1.20 -22.06
N VAL A 65 6.02 1.36 -23.38
CA VAL A 65 5.09 2.33 -24.00
C VAL A 65 4.19 1.64 -25.01
N GLY A 66 2.87 1.81 -24.84
CA GLY A 66 1.88 1.02 -25.55
C GLY A 66 0.48 1.61 -25.55
N THR A 67 -0.48 0.82 -26.02
CA THR A 67 -1.92 1.13 -25.97
C THR A 67 -2.62 0.17 -25.04
N TRP A 68 -3.68 0.65 -24.39
CA TRP A 68 -4.51 -0.11 -23.46
C TRP A 68 -5.91 -0.27 -24.04
N ASP A 69 -6.41 -1.50 -24.14
CA ASP A 69 -7.75 -1.81 -24.68
C ASP A 69 -8.78 -2.20 -23.62
N GLY A 70 -8.38 -2.21 -22.33
CA GLY A 70 -9.20 -2.67 -21.21
C GLY A 70 -8.88 -4.10 -20.75
N ASP A 71 -8.10 -4.86 -21.52
CA ASP A 71 -7.73 -6.26 -21.24
C ASP A 71 -6.21 -6.48 -21.40
N ARG A 72 -5.60 -5.95 -22.46
CA ARG A 72 -4.19 -6.14 -22.82
C ARG A 72 -3.46 -4.82 -23.05
N PHE A 73 -2.16 -4.84 -22.78
CA PHE A 73 -1.25 -3.75 -23.11
C PHE A 73 -0.45 -4.09 -24.37
N THR A 74 -0.66 -3.34 -25.45
CA THR A 74 0.02 -3.58 -26.74
C THR A 74 1.17 -2.61 -26.93
N LEU A 75 2.39 -3.12 -27.06
CA LEU A 75 3.58 -2.29 -27.25
C LEU A 75 3.49 -1.48 -28.55
N THR A 76 3.93 -0.23 -28.47
CA THR A 76 4.06 0.69 -29.62
C THR A 76 5.51 1.10 -29.87
N GLU A 77 6.38 0.85 -28.89
CA GLU A 77 7.83 1.06 -28.95
C GLU A 77 8.53 -0.17 -28.34
N PRO A 78 9.81 -0.43 -28.68
CA PRO A 78 10.60 -1.43 -27.98
C PRO A 78 10.65 -1.16 -26.47
N PRO A 79 10.70 -2.20 -25.62
CA PRO A 79 10.93 -2.02 -24.19
C PRO A 79 12.21 -1.23 -23.91
N GLY A 80 12.21 -0.45 -22.83
CA GLY A 80 13.35 0.36 -22.40
C GLY A 80 13.64 0.24 -20.91
N ASP A 81 14.59 1.06 -20.44
CA ASP A 81 14.92 1.17 -19.03
C ASP A 81 13.70 1.66 -18.24
N ARG A 82 13.43 1.06 -17.08
CA ARG A 82 12.31 1.41 -16.20
C ARG A 82 12.33 2.88 -15.76
N ASP A 83 13.50 3.50 -15.71
CA ASP A 83 13.69 4.89 -15.30
C ASP A 83 13.54 5.88 -16.48
N SER A 84 13.39 5.37 -17.71
CA SER A 84 13.19 6.18 -18.92
C SER A 84 11.74 6.61 -19.17
N VAL A 85 10.79 6.02 -18.42
CA VAL A 85 9.36 6.33 -18.52
C VAL A 85 8.84 6.99 -17.24
N PRO A 86 7.75 7.77 -17.32
CA PRO A 86 7.08 8.29 -16.13
C PRO A 86 6.62 7.16 -15.20
N ARG A 87 6.77 7.38 -13.89
CA ARG A 87 6.19 6.50 -12.86
C ARG A 87 4.82 7.02 -12.43
N PRO A 88 3.86 6.15 -12.10
CA PRO A 88 2.64 6.54 -11.39
C PRO A 88 2.92 7.42 -10.18
N GLU A 89 2.20 8.53 -10.06
CA GLU A 89 2.19 9.34 -8.84
C GLU A 89 1.30 8.68 -7.78
N GLY A 90 1.63 8.85 -6.49
CA GLY A 90 0.65 8.67 -5.41
C GLY A 90 0.66 7.34 -4.63
N VAL A 91 1.41 6.32 -5.06
CA VAL A 91 1.58 5.09 -4.26
C VAL A 91 2.58 5.38 -3.12
N GLN A 92 2.07 5.58 -1.90
CA GLN A 92 2.85 5.92 -0.71
C GLN A 92 3.16 4.66 0.11
N ASP A 93 4.37 4.11 -0.04
CA ASP A 93 4.76 2.86 0.64
C ASP A 93 5.34 3.06 2.06
N SER A 94 5.52 4.29 2.52
CA SER A 94 6.09 4.56 3.86
C SER A 94 5.01 4.60 4.94
N VAL A 95 5.31 4.02 6.11
CA VAL A 95 4.49 4.23 7.32
C VAL A 95 4.65 5.70 7.74
N PRO A 96 3.55 6.45 7.95
CA PRO A 96 3.63 7.81 8.45
C PRO A 96 4.34 7.90 9.81
N PRO A 97 5.12 8.95 10.06
CA PRO A 97 5.73 9.18 11.36
C PRO A 97 4.66 9.37 12.44
N THR A 98 5.03 9.19 13.69
CA THR A 98 4.16 9.45 14.82
C THR A 98 3.75 10.92 14.84
N PRO A 99 2.44 11.24 14.94
CA PRO A 99 1.95 12.61 14.88
C PRO A 99 2.08 13.36 16.21
N CYS A 100 2.40 12.66 17.30
CA CYS A 100 2.64 13.28 18.60
C CYS A 100 4.03 13.93 18.63
N ASP A 101 4.11 15.15 19.18
CA ASP A 101 5.39 15.70 19.63
C ASP A 101 5.97 14.84 20.77
N PRO A 102 7.31 14.71 20.89
CA PRO A 102 7.90 14.00 22.01
C PRO A 102 7.49 14.60 23.36
N PRO A 103 7.13 13.77 24.34
CA PRO A 103 6.86 14.23 25.70
C PRO A 103 8.06 14.93 26.34
N ALA A 104 7.81 15.67 27.42
CA ALA A 104 8.88 16.21 28.25
C ALA A 104 9.74 15.06 28.84
N GLY A 105 11.02 15.00 28.46
CA GLY A 105 11.90 13.86 28.77
C GLY A 105 12.05 12.83 27.64
N GLY A 106 11.42 13.08 26.49
CA GLY A 106 11.43 12.21 25.32
C GLY A 106 10.51 11.01 25.45
N TRP A 107 10.62 10.10 24.50
CA TRP A 107 9.91 8.82 24.46
C TRP A 107 10.51 7.81 25.45
N ALA A 108 10.44 8.13 26.75
CA ALA A 108 10.98 7.30 27.80
C ALA A 108 10.09 6.07 28.08
N VAL A 109 10.74 4.97 28.44
CA VAL A 109 10.06 3.79 29.02
C VAL A 109 9.48 4.17 30.38
N VAL A 110 8.20 3.89 30.57
CA VAL A 110 7.45 4.17 31.80
C VAL A 110 7.48 2.98 32.75
N ASP A 111 7.44 1.75 32.22
CA ASP A 111 7.53 0.50 33.00
C ASP A 111 8.28 -0.59 32.23
N GLU A 112 9.53 -0.85 32.60
CA GLU A 112 10.38 -1.86 31.96
C GLU A 112 9.77 -3.28 32.02
N ARG A 113 8.93 -3.58 33.02
CA ARG A 113 8.28 -4.90 33.12
C ARG A 113 7.19 -5.10 32.08
N LEU A 114 6.66 -4.02 31.52
CA LEU A 114 5.66 -4.02 30.46
C LEU A 114 6.26 -3.64 29.09
N LEU A 115 7.58 -3.77 28.96
CA LEU A 115 8.30 -3.61 27.68
C LEU A 115 8.62 -4.99 27.10
N THR A 116 7.58 -5.71 26.68
CA THR A 116 7.70 -7.05 26.08
C THR A 116 6.79 -7.16 24.85
N THR A 117 7.08 -8.12 23.97
CA THR A 117 6.21 -8.44 22.83
C THR A 117 4.80 -8.84 23.28
N GLU A 118 4.67 -9.50 24.43
CA GLU A 118 3.37 -9.88 25.01
C GLU A 118 2.59 -8.64 25.47
N ALA A 119 3.27 -7.68 26.11
CA ALA A 119 2.67 -6.42 26.53
C ALA A 119 2.25 -5.56 25.33
N GLN A 120 3.08 -5.52 24.28
CA GLN A 120 2.73 -4.86 23.02
C GLN A 120 1.49 -5.53 22.38
N SER A 121 1.48 -6.86 22.28
CA SER A 121 0.35 -7.62 21.76
C SER A 121 -0.94 -7.37 22.56
N ALA A 122 -0.84 -7.26 23.88
CA ALA A 122 -1.97 -6.96 24.76
C ALA A 122 -2.52 -5.53 24.53
N ALA A 123 -1.66 -4.55 24.26
CA ALA A 123 -2.07 -3.19 23.93
C ALA A 123 -2.75 -3.11 22.55
N THR A 124 -2.21 -3.79 21.53
CA THR A 124 -2.83 -3.88 20.20
C THR A 124 -4.17 -4.62 20.27
N THR A 125 -4.24 -5.74 20.98
CA THR A 125 -5.51 -6.49 21.17
C THR A 125 -6.57 -5.62 21.84
N TYR A 126 -6.21 -4.87 22.89
CA TYR A 126 -7.13 -3.93 23.51
C TYR A 126 -7.69 -2.94 22.49
N ALA A 127 -6.82 -2.35 21.65
CA ALA A 127 -7.21 -1.38 20.64
C ALA A 127 -8.14 -2.01 19.59
N ASP A 128 -7.82 -3.20 19.07
CA ASP A 128 -8.62 -3.93 18.07
C ASP A 128 -10.03 -4.28 18.57
N GLU A 129 -10.20 -4.49 19.88
CA GLU A 129 -11.51 -4.73 20.49
C GLU A 129 -12.36 -3.46 20.64
N GLN A 130 -11.80 -2.27 20.39
CA GLN A 130 -12.53 -1.01 20.52
C GLN A 130 -13.30 -0.66 19.25
N PRO A 131 -14.62 -0.39 19.34
CA PRO A 131 -15.42 -0.02 18.18
C PRO A 131 -15.03 1.34 17.57
N ASP A 132 -14.33 2.18 18.31
CA ASP A 132 -13.87 3.49 17.91
C ASP A 132 -12.39 3.54 17.47
N LEU A 133 -11.73 2.37 17.33
CA LEU A 133 -10.38 2.28 16.78
C LEU A 133 -10.31 2.90 15.38
N GLY A 134 -9.35 3.79 15.18
CA GLY A 134 -8.93 4.30 13.88
C GLY A 134 -7.85 3.40 13.26
N ALA A 135 -6.67 3.34 13.87
CA ALA A 135 -5.52 2.57 13.39
C ALA A 135 -4.47 2.33 14.49
N VAL A 136 -3.60 1.34 14.28
CA VAL A 136 -2.41 1.07 15.08
C VAL A 136 -1.19 0.95 14.15
N TRP A 137 -0.09 1.61 14.49
CA TRP A 137 1.17 1.48 13.74
C TRP A 137 2.38 1.72 14.64
N LEU A 138 3.53 1.19 14.22
CA LEU A 138 4.80 1.37 14.91
C LEU A 138 5.66 2.35 14.10
N ASP A 139 5.98 3.50 14.70
CA ASP A 139 6.99 4.40 14.15
C ASP A 139 8.37 4.01 14.69
N GLN A 140 9.24 3.54 13.80
CA GLN A 140 10.61 3.10 14.11
C GLN A 140 11.67 4.14 13.73
N ASP A 141 11.29 5.38 13.39
CA ASP A 141 12.26 6.40 13.03
C ASP A 141 13.26 6.62 14.18
N ALA A 142 14.52 6.25 13.90
CA ALA A 142 15.64 6.28 14.82
C ALA A 142 15.91 7.70 15.37
N ALA A 143 15.44 8.75 14.69
CA ALA A 143 15.50 10.12 15.18
C ALA A 143 14.69 10.34 16.47
N TRP A 144 13.62 9.56 16.68
CA TRP A 144 12.73 9.69 17.85
C TRP A 144 13.07 8.72 18.97
N THR A 145 13.52 7.52 18.61
CA THR A 145 13.62 6.37 19.53
C THR A 145 15.03 6.17 20.08
N GLY A 146 16.05 6.72 19.41
CA GLY A 146 17.46 6.39 19.69
C GLY A 146 17.81 4.92 19.42
N ALA A 147 16.93 4.19 18.73
CA ALA A 147 17.07 2.80 18.34
C ALA A 147 18.30 2.57 17.47
N ARG A 148 18.95 1.41 17.64
CA ARG A 148 19.87 0.90 16.62
C ARG A 148 19.05 0.26 15.49
N PRO A 149 19.59 0.17 14.26
CA PRO A 149 18.89 -0.42 13.11
C PRO A 149 18.38 -1.85 13.34
N ASP A 150 18.96 -2.60 14.29
CA ASP A 150 18.59 -3.99 14.59
C ASP A 150 17.59 -4.11 15.76
N ASP A 151 17.18 -3.00 16.38
CA ASP A 151 16.26 -2.99 17.52
C ASP A 151 14.80 -3.04 17.04
N VAL A 152 14.34 -4.23 16.65
CA VAL A 152 12.97 -4.46 16.12
C VAL A 152 11.84 -4.01 17.06
N ASP A 153 12.12 -3.87 18.36
CA ASP A 153 11.17 -3.44 19.39
C ASP A 153 11.31 -1.96 19.79
N ALA A 154 12.21 -1.21 19.15
CA ALA A 154 12.44 0.19 19.48
C ALA A 154 11.62 1.10 18.55
N GLY A 155 10.53 1.63 19.08
CA GLY A 155 9.55 2.41 18.32
C GLY A 155 8.58 3.18 19.22
N VAL A 156 7.84 4.10 18.62
CA VAL A 156 6.65 4.70 19.23
C VAL A 156 5.43 3.97 18.70
N LEU A 157 4.76 3.23 19.58
CA LEU A 157 3.53 2.53 19.24
C LEU A 157 2.37 3.51 19.23
N THR A 158 1.88 3.82 18.05
CA THR A 158 0.85 4.85 17.85
C THR A 158 -0.51 4.21 17.68
N PHE A 159 -1.49 4.77 18.37
CA PHE A 159 -2.89 4.40 18.32
C PHE A 159 -3.71 5.63 17.94
N SER A 160 -4.68 5.45 17.07
CA SER A 160 -5.67 6.50 16.79
C SER A 160 -7.08 6.00 17.10
N PHE A 161 -7.91 6.86 17.68
CA PHE A 161 -9.31 6.56 18.00
C PHE A 161 -10.20 7.73 17.61
N THR A 162 -11.46 7.44 17.27
CA THR A 162 -12.49 8.47 17.00
C THR A 162 -13.17 8.98 18.28
N GLY A 163 -12.98 8.28 19.41
CA GLY A 163 -13.63 8.56 20.70
C GLY A 163 -12.69 9.07 21.79
N ASP A 164 -12.89 8.58 23.01
CA ASP A 164 -12.30 9.13 24.25
C ASP A 164 -10.81 8.79 24.40
N LEU A 165 -9.94 9.67 23.88
CA LEU A 165 -8.49 9.49 23.86
C LEU A 165 -7.88 9.34 25.25
N ASP A 166 -8.33 10.12 26.23
CA ASP A 166 -7.80 10.10 27.60
C ASP A 166 -8.06 8.73 28.26
N ARG A 167 -9.27 8.18 28.06
CA ARG A 167 -9.61 6.82 28.49
C ARG A 167 -8.71 5.79 27.81
N HIS A 168 -8.53 5.87 26.49
CA HIS A 168 -7.70 4.91 25.77
C HIS A 168 -6.24 4.98 26.21
N GLU A 169 -5.67 6.17 26.37
CA GLU A 169 -4.31 6.30 26.86
C GLU A 169 -4.17 5.68 28.26
N ALA A 170 -5.09 5.98 29.17
CA ALA A 170 -5.05 5.41 30.53
C ALA A 170 -5.11 3.86 30.54
N GLU A 171 -5.91 3.25 29.66
CA GLU A 171 -5.97 1.79 29.50
C GLU A 171 -4.70 1.22 28.86
N LEU A 172 -4.17 1.86 27.83
CA LEU A 172 -2.96 1.45 27.14
C LEU A 172 -1.73 1.50 28.07
N ARG A 173 -1.62 2.53 28.90
CA ARG A 173 -0.55 2.68 29.90
C ARG A 173 -0.54 1.59 30.97
N GLN A 174 -1.67 0.95 31.23
CA GLN A 174 -1.74 -0.20 32.13
C GLN A 174 -1.20 -1.50 31.50
N ARG A 175 -1.07 -1.54 30.17
CA ARG A 175 -0.74 -2.74 29.39
C ARG A 175 0.66 -2.69 28.81
N TYR A 176 1.11 -1.53 28.35
CA TYR A 176 2.40 -1.36 27.68
C TYR A 176 3.20 -0.24 28.33
N GLY A 177 4.43 -0.56 28.71
CA GLY A 177 5.35 0.34 29.41
C GLY A 177 6.27 1.12 28.49
N GLY A 178 6.24 0.85 27.18
CA GLY A 178 7.02 1.57 26.18
C GLY A 178 6.37 2.89 25.72
N PRO A 179 7.01 3.56 24.74
CA PRO A 179 6.49 4.79 24.16
C PRO A 179 5.18 4.55 23.42
N ILE A 180 4.15 5.32 23.76
CA ILE A 180 2.89 5.34 23.01
C ILE A 180 2.50 6.76 22.64
N CYS A 181 1.88 6.88 21.47
CA CYS A 181 1.19 8.08 21.01
C CYS A 181 -0.29 7.73 20.83
N VAL A 182 -1.18 8.54 21.39
CA VAL A 182 -2.64 8.37 21.25
C VAL A 182 -3.22 9.63 20.62
N VAL A 183 -3.87 9.49 19.47
CA VAL A 183 -4.37 10.63 18.68
C VAL A 183 -5.78 10.43 18.15
N ALA A 184 -6.39 11.53 17.72
CA ALA A 184 -7.70 11.49 17.08
C ALA A 184 -7.61 10.89 15.67
N ALA A 185 -8.54 9.99 15.35
CA ALA A 185 -8.81 9.54 13.99
C ALA A 185 -10.05 10.26 13.43
N ALA A 186 -10.08 10.48 12.12
CA ALA A 186 -11.27 11.00 11.44
C ALA A 186 -12.36 9.91 11.27
N HIS A 187 -11.93 8.67 11.06
CA HIS A 187 -12.78 7.52 10.79
C HIS A 187 -12.29 6.29 11.54
N THR A 188 -13.21 5.38 11.86
CA THR A 188 -12.88 4.08 12.45
C THR A 188 -12.32 3.13 11.39
N ALA A 189 -11.45 2.20 11.80
CA ALA A 189 -11.00 1.07 10.98
C ALA A 189 -12.18 0.30 10.37
N ALA A 190 -13.21 0.01 11.17
CA ALA A 190 -14.40 -0.74 10.73
C ALA A 190 -15.11 -0.06 9.56
N LYS A 191 -15.35 1.26 9.64
CA LYS A 191 -15.91 2.06 8.52
C LYS A 191 -15.08 1.92 7.24
N LEU A 192 -13.75 2.01 7.34
CA LEU A 192 -12.88 1.92 6.16
C LEU A 192 -12.83 0.50 5.59
N GLN A 193 -12.93 -0.54 6.43
CA GLN A 193 -13.04 -1.93 5.99
C GLN A 193 -14.38 -2.20 5.29
N GLU A 194 -15.49 -1.66 5.80
CA GLU A 194 -16.80 -1.73 5.14
C GLU A 194 -16.76 -1.02 3.77
N LEU A 195 -16.15 0.16 3.70
CA LEU A 195 -15.96 0.88 2.43
C LEU A 195 -15.06 0.09 1.48
N GLN A 196 -13.94 -0.48 1.95
CA GLN A 196 -13.07 -1.35 1.15
C GLN A 196 -13.84 -2.52 0.54
N ALA A 197 -14.70 -3.18 1.31
CA ALA A 197 -15.54 -4.28 0.82
C ALA A 197 -16.54 -3.79 -0.26
N ALA A 198 -17.19 -2.64 -0.03
CA ALA A 198 -18.09 -2.05 -1.02
C ALA A 198 -17.36 -1.67 -2.32
N VAL A 199 -16.14 -1.12 -2.22
CA VAL A 199 -15.28 -0.80 -3.37
C VAL A 199 -14.87 -2.08 -4.10
N HIS A 200 -14.54 -3.15 -3.38
CA HIS A 200 -14.20 -4.44 -3.97
C HIS A 200 -15.33 -5.02 -4.82
N ASP A 201 -16.55 -5.02 -4.28
CA ASP A 201 -17.73 -5.46 -5.03
C ASP A 201 -18.00 -4.53 -6.22
N ALA A 202 -17.90 -3.21 -6.00
CA ALA A 202 -18.19 -2.21 -7.00
C ALA A 202 -17.15 -2.14 -8.11
N LEU A 203 -15.90 -2.59 -7.91
CA LEU A 203 -14.79 -2.54 -8.88
C LEU A 203 -14.23 -3.94 -9.22
N SER A 204 -14.98 -5.00 -8.94
CA SER A 204 -14.55 -6.38 -9.20
C SER A 204 -14.07 -6.55 -10.66
N GLY A 205 -12.84 -7.06 -10.81
CA GLY A 205 -12.19 -7.27 -12.10
C GLY A 205 -11.52 -6.04 -12.73
N ALA A 206 -11.68 -4.84 -12.17
CA ALA A 206 -11.08 -3.61 -12.69
C ALA A 206 -9.87 -3.13 -11.87
N ALA A 207 -9.86 -3.40 -10.57
CA ALA A 207 -8.77 -3.02 -9.67
C ALA A 207 -7.83 -4.19 -9.38
N PHE A 208 -6.53 -3.90 -9.29
CA PHE A 208 -5.50 -4.85 -8.89
C PHE A 208 -5.40 -4.96 -7.37
N THR A 209 -5.43 -3.80 -6.70
CA THR A 209 -5.29 -3.69 -5.25
C THR A 209 -6.35 -2.75 -4.71
N ILE A 210 -6.99 -3.16 -3.63
CA ILE A 210 -7.95 -2.34 -2.88
C ILE A 210 -7.62 -2.54 -1.40
N SER A 211 -7.22 -1.46 -0.72
CA SER A 211 -6.77 -1.53 0.67
C SER A 211 -7.25 -0.34 1.49
N ALA A 212 -7.78 -0.61 2.67
CA ALA A 212 -8.05 0.38 3.68
C ALA A 212 -6.72 0.83 4.31
N ASP A 213 -6.34 2.07 4.06
CA ASP A 213 -5.27 2.76 4.77
C ASP A 213 -5.87 3.48 5.97
N ALA A 214 -6.00 2.72 7.06
CA ALA A 214 -6.59 3.21 8.30
C ALA A 214 -5.75 4.32 8.94
N ILE A 215 -4.43 4.34 8.69
CA ILE A 215 -3.52 5.37 9.21
C ILE A 215 -3.82 6.71 8.52
N ARG A 216 -4.03 6.71 7.21
CA ARG A 216 -4.35 7.92 6.43
C ARG A 216 -5.85 8.21 6.34
N GLY A 217 -6.70 7.33 6.86
CA GLY A 217 -8.15 7.51 6.89
C GLY A 217 -8.80 7.36 5.51
N ALA A 218 -8.23 6.53 4.63
CA ALA A 218 -8.64 6.41 3.23
C ALA A 218 -8.73 4.96 2.77
N VAL A 219 -9.35 4.73 1.61
CA VAL A 219 -9.28 3.46 0.87
C VAL A 219 -8.54 3.72 -0.43
N ASP A 220 -7.41 3.05 -0.63
CA ASP A 220 -6.63 3.13 -1.87
C ASP A 220 -7.06 2.06 -2.85
N VAL A 221 -7.18 2.46 -4.10
CA VAL A 221 -7.53 1.59 -5.23
C VAL A 221 -6.49 1.77 -6.31
N VAL A 222 -5.88 0.67 -6.75
CA VAL A 222 -4.92 0.66 -7.86
C VAL A 222 -5.59 0.02 -9.08
N VAL A 223 -5.66 0.77 -10.18
CA VAL A 223 -6.29 0.35 -11.45
C VAL A 223 -5.31 0.56 -12.63
N PRO A 224 -5.53 -0.06 -13.80
CA PRO A 224 -4.72 0.25 -14.98
C PRO A 224 -4.83 1.73 -15.35
N VAL A 225 -6.07 2.23 -15.47
CA VAL A 225 -6.40 3.61 -15.82
C VAL A 225 -7.57 4.06 -14.95
N VAL A 226 -7.55 5.32 -14.49
CA VAL A 226 -8.71 5.95 -13.86
C VAL A 226 -9.51 6.66 -14.94
N ASP A 227 -10.56 5.99 -15.42
CA ASP A 227 -11.48 6.53 -16.43
C ASP A 227 -12.80 7.05 -15.81
N ASP A 228 -13.67 7.62 -16.65
CA ASP A 228 -14.96 8.16 -16.22
C ASP A 228 -15.86 7.11 -15.58
N GLU A 229 -15.75 5.83 -15.97
CA GLU A 229 -16.56 4.75 -15.40
C GLU A 229 -16.10 4.46 -13.96
N ILE A 230 -14.79 4.32 -13.74
CA ILE A 230 -14.20 4.13 -12.41
C ILE A 230 -14.56 5.30 -11.50
N VAL A 231 -14.41 6.54 -11.97
CA VAL A 231 -14.76 7.74 -11.20
C VAL A 231 -16.23 7.75 -10.80
N GLN A 232 -17.15 7.40 -11.72
CA GLN A 232 -18.58 7.35 -11.43
C GLN A 232 -18.94 6.23 -10.44
N ARG A 233 -18.34 5.04 -10.58
CA ARG A 233 -18.55 3.90 -9.67
C ARG A 233 -18.08 4.25 -8.26
N ILE A 234 -16.91 4.87 -8.12
CA ILE A 234 -16.38 5.34 -6.83
C ILE A 234 -17.29 6.42 -6.22
N ALA A 235 -17.67 7.44 -7.00
CA ALA A 235 -18.52 8.51 -6.48
C ALA A 235 -19.91 8.03 -6.00
N ALA A 236 -20.41 6.91 -6.54
CA ALA A 236 -21.68 6.32 -6.12
C ALA A 236 -21.60 5.62 -4.76
N ILE A 237 -20.45 5.07 -4.39
CA ILE A 237 -20.23 4.33 -3.14
C ILE A 237 -19.60 5.19 -2.04
N ASP A 238 -18.86 6.23 -2.43
CA ASP A 238 -18.09 7.08 -1.53
C ASP A 238 -18.45 8.57 -1.71
N PRO A 239 -19.57 9.02 -1.14
CA PRO A 239 -19.96 10.42 -1.18
C PRO A 239 -19.07 11.33 -0.30
N GLU A 240 -18.27 10.75 0.59
CA GLU A 240 -17.39 11.47 1.51
C GLU A 240 -16.01 11.76 0.91
N GLY A 241 -15.62 11.07 -0.18
CA GLY A 241 -14.34 11.27 -0.86
C GLY A 241 -13.15 10.64 -0.12
N LEU A 242 -13.38 9.49 0.51
CA LEU A 242 -12.38 8.69 1.22
C LEU A 242 -11.60 7.74 0.30
N VAL A 243 -12.10 7.46 -0.90
CA VAL A 243 -11.47 6.57 -1.88
C VAL A 243 -10.48 7.34 -2.75
N ARG A 244 -9.24 6.85 -2.80
CA ARG A 244 -8.17 7.39 -3.65
C ARG A 244 -7.86 6.37 -4.74
N ALA A 245 -8.13 6.73 -5.99
CA ALA A 245 -7.81 5.90 -7.14
C ALA A 245 -6.46 6.29 -7.75
N HIS A 246 -5.59 5.31 -7.95
CA HIS A 246 -4.25 5.46 -8.52
C HIS A 246 -4.16 4.67 -9.82
N ALA A 247 -3.71 5.32 -10.90
CA ALA A 247 -3.52 4.70 -12.20
C ALA A 247 -2.09 4.18 -12.34
N MET A 248 -1.92 2.93 -12.79
CA MET A 248 -0.60 2.36 -13.09
C MET A 248 -0.10 2.70 -14.49
N LEU A 249 -1.00 2.95 -15.44
CA LEU A 249 -0.69 3.36 -16.80
C LEU A 249 -0.73 4.88 -16.90
N VAL A 250 0.41 5.50 -17.18
CA VAL A 250 0.55 6.96 -17.27
C VAL A 250 0.32 7.40 -18.71
N PRO A 251 -0.64 8.31 -19.01
CA PRO A 251 -0.84 8.80 -20.37
C PRO A 251 0.41 9.47 -20.95
N VAL A 252 0.73 9.19 -22.21
CA VAL A 252 1.80 9.83 -22.99
C VAL A 252 1.31 10.19 -24.39
N ASP A 253 2.00 11.13 -25.05
CA ASP A 253 1.64 11.64 -26.38
C ASP A 253 1.85 10.62 -27.52
#